data_AF-A0A1G3J4R0-F1
#
_entry.id   AF-A0A1G3J4R0-F1
#
_cell.length_a   1.000
_cell.length_b   1.000
_cell.length_c   1.000
_cell.angle_alpha   90.00
_cell.angle_beta   90.00
_cell.angle_gamma   90.00
#
_symmetry.space_group_name_H-M   'P 1'
#
loop_
_entity.id
_entity.type
_entity.pdbx_description
1 polymer ?
#
loop_
_entity_poly.entity_id
_entity_poly.type
_entity_poly.pdbx_seq_one_letter_code
_entity_poly.pdbx_strand_id
1 'polypeptide(L)'
;MSNSLRLRFVTDSCLLVVKKNGKMVVLYTPFRVLTIVPVEGLTIHTQVYVDAVFHHQQYKLCFLINGKLYPYNYFQINVSF
;
A
#
# COMPACT_ATOMS: atom_id res chain seq x y z
N MET A 1 -2.31 -20.01 4.45
CA MET A 1 -3.58 -19.33 4.76
C MET A 1 -3.55 -17.92 4.17
N SER A 2 -4.41 -17.62 3.20
CA SER A 2 -4.42 -16.31 2.52
C SER A 2 -5.01 -15.25 3.45
N ASN A 3 -4.14 -14.41 4.05
CA ASN A 3 -4.53 -13.21 4.77
C ASN A 3 -4.90 -12.12 3.74
N SER A 4 -6.07 -12.24 3.11
CA SER A 4 -6.53 -11.25 2.13
C SER A 4 -6.94 -9.96 2.85
N LEU A 5 -6.10 -8.92 2.75
CA LEU A 5 -6.42 -7.56 3.17
C LEU A 5 -7.29 -6.87 2.09
N ARG A 6 -8.28 -6.09 2.52
CA ARG A 6 -9.03 -5.17 1.64
C ARG A 6 -8.55 -3.76 1.92
N LEU A 7 -8.08 -3.07 0.87
CA LEU A 7 -7.62 -1.69 0.96
C LEU A 7 -8.73 -0.77 0.44
N ARG A 8 -8.99 0.32 1.16
CA ARG A 8 -9.91 1.38 0.74
C ARG A 8 -9.19 2.72 0.78
N PHE A 9 -9.21 3.41 -0.35
CA PHE A 9 -8.81 4.80 -0.44
C PHE A 9 -9.79 5.67 0.37
N VAL A 10 -9.26 6.57 1.20
CA VAL A 10 -10.04 7.55 1.96
C VAL A 10 -9.68 8.96 1.50
N THR A 11 -8.39 9.31 1.63
CA THR A 11 -7.79 10.55 1.10
C THR A 11 -6.40 10.24 0.56
N ASP A 12 -5.74 11.23 -0.03
CA ASP A 12 -4.34 11.14 -0.47
C ASP A 12 -3.33 10.80 0.65
N SER A 13 -3.70 11.11 1.88
CA SER A 13 -2.92 10.99 3.10
C SER A 13 -3.39 9.85 4.01
N CYS A 14 -4.41 9.10 3.59
CA CYS A 14 -5.10 8.15 4.45
C CYS A 14 -5.56 6.89 3.68
N LEU A 15 -5.09 5.74 4.14
CA LEU A 15 -5.47 4.43 3.62
C LEU A 15 -6.14 3.59 4.72
N LEU A 16 -7.37 3.15 4.46
CA LEU A 16 -8.07 2.23 5.36
C LEU A 16 -7.74 0.78 4.98
N VAL A 17 -7.15 0.05 5.92
CA VAL A 17 -6.84 -1.38 5.80
C VAL A 17 -7.84 -2.19 6.59
N VAL A 18 -8.59 -3.05 5.91
CA VAL A 18 -9.61 -3.91 6.50
C VAL A 18 -9.18 -5.37 6.38
N LYS A 19 -9.02 -6.05 7.52
CA LYS A 19 -8.79 -7.50 7.57
C LYS A 19 -10.10 -8.26 7.32
N LYS A 20 -9.99 -9.51 6.87
CA LYS A 20 -11.14 -10.41 6.68
C LYS A 20 -11.97 -10.61 7.97
N ASN A 21 -11.35 -10.55 9.14
CA ASN A 21 -12.03 -10.65 10.43
C ASN A 21 -12.72 -9.34 10.88
N GLY A 22 -12.77 -8.31 10.02
CA GLY A 22 -13.40 -7.03 10.32
C GLY A 22 -12.53 -6.06 11.12
N LYS A 23 -11.33 -6.44 11.57
CA LYS A 23 -10.39 -5.48 12.18
C LYS A 23 -9.98 -4.43 11.15
N MET A 24 -10.04 -3.17 11.55
CA MET A 24 -9.72 -2.02 10.71
C MET A 24 -8.55 -1.25 11.30
N VAL A 25 -7.61 -0.84 10.46
CA VAL A 25 -6.52 0.06 10.81
C VAL A 25 -6.45 1.15 9.74
N VAL A 26 -6.33 2.39 10.19
CA VAL A 26 -6.06 3.53 9.33
C VAL A 26 -4.56 3.75 9.28
N LEU A 27 -4.01 3.84 8.06
CA LEU A 27 -2.63 4.21 7.82
C LEU A 27 -2.57 5.64 7.31
N TYR A 28 -1.89 6.49 8.05
CA TYR A 28 -1.56 7.84 7.63
C TYR A 28 -0.23 7.82 6.87
N THR A 29 -0.13 8.59 5.78
CA THR A 29 1.15 8.75 5.11
C THR A 29 2.06 9.70 5.89
N PRO A 30 3.39 9.48 5.86
CA PRO A 30 4.06 8.37 5.21
C PRO A 30 3.99 7.06 6.02
N PHE A 31 3.83 5.92 5.33
CA PHE A 31 3.91 4.58 5.96
C PHE A 31 4.82 3.63 5.18
N ARG A 32 5.31 2.57 5.85
CA ARG A 32 6.24 1.59 5.24
C ARG A 32 5.53 0.43 4.57
N VAL A 33 6.04 0.03 3.42
CA VAL A 33 5.64 -1.18 2.69
C VAL A 33 6.87 -1.97 2.23
N LEU A 34 6.68 -3.25 1.98
CA LEU A 34 7.72 -4.15 1.45
C LEU A 34 7.47 -4.40 -0.04
N THR A 35 8.46 -4.18 -0.90
CA THR A 35 8.38 -4.53 -2.31
C THR A 35 8.31 -6.04 -2.48
N ILE A 36 7.26 -6.54 -3.13
CA ILE A 36 7.05 -7.98 -3.40
C ILE A 36 7.09 -8.32 -4.89
N VAL A 37 6.99 -7.31 -5.76
CA VAL A 37 7.18 -7.42 -7.21
C VAL A 37 8.33 -6.48 -7.60
N PRO A 38 9.32 -6.95 -8.38
CA PRO A 38 10.41 -6.08 -8.82
C PRO A 38 9.84 -5.00 -9.74
N VAL A 39 10.17 -3.75 -9.47
CA VAL A 39 9.71 -2.60 -10.27
C VAL A 39 10.82 -1.57 -10.33
N GLU A 40 10.87 -0.77 -11.39
CA GLU A 40 11.97 0.16 -11.68
C GLU A 40 12.58 0.84 -10.45
N GLY A 41 13.84 0.51 -10.16
CA GLY A 41 14.61 1.08 -9.05
C GLY A 41 14.34 0.46 -7.67
N LEU A 42 13.40 -0.47 -7.56
CA LEU A 42 13.03 -1.16 -6.33
C LEU A 42 13.21 -2.68 -6.47
N THR A 43 14.14 -3.23 -5.69
CA THR A 43 14.35 -4.67 -5.61
C THR A 43 13.34 -5.31 -4.65
N ILE A 44 13.01 -6.58 -4.89
CA ILE A 44 12.15 -7.37 -3.99
C ILE A 44 12.76 -7.37 -2.58
N HIS A 45 11.90 -7.36 -1.56
CA HIS A 45 12.23 -7.28 -0.14
C HIS A 45 12.84 -5.94 0.32
N THR A 46 12.86 -4.92 -0.53
CA THR A 46 13.19 -3.55 -0.08
C THR A 46 12.01 -2.94 0.67
N GLN A 47 12.29 -2.32 1.81
CA GLN A 47 11.31 -1.50 2.51
C GLN A 47 11.36 -0.06 1.99
N VAL A 48 10.21 0.47 1.62
CA VAL A 48 10.06 1.84 1.10
C VAL A 48 8.94 2.56 1.82
N TYR A 49 9.01 3.89 1.83
CA TYR A 49 7.94 4.75 2.35
C TYR A 49 6.98 5.10 1.22
N VAL A 50 5.69 5.00 1.53
CA VAL A 50 4.60 5.52 0.70
C VAL A 50 4.33 6.94 1.14
N ASP A 51 4.65 7.90 0.29
CA ASP A 51 4.52 9.33 0.55
C ASP A 51 3.06 9.79 0.49
N ALA A 52 2.30 9.21 -0.45
CA ALA A 52 0.88 9.47 -0.65
C ALA A 52 0.19 8.26 -1.33
N VAL A 53 -1.12 8.18 -1.20
CA VAL A 53 -1.96 7.17 -1.88
C VAL A 53 -2.87 7.84 -2.90
N PHE A 54 -3.15 7.17 -4.01
CA PHE A 54 -3.98 7.74 -5.09
C PHE A 54 -4.99 6.72 -5.57
N HIS A 55 -6.24 7.16 -5.78
CA HIS A 55 -7.19 6.37 -6.53
C HIS A 55 -6.83 6.43 -8.02
N HIS A 56 -6.72 5.27 -8.67
CA HIS A 56 -6.41 5.18 -10.10
C HIS A 56 -7.52 4.46 -10.83
N GLN A 57 -7.94 4.96 -11.99
CA GLN A 57 -9.09 4.40 -12.73
C GLN A 57 -8.88 2.92 -13.12
N GLN A 58 -7.69 2.58 -13.61
CA GLN A 58 -7.33 1.21 -14.00
C GLN A 58 -6.88 0.31 -12.83
N TYR A 59 -5.92 0.76 -12.01
CA TYR A 59 -5.30 -0.06 -10.94
C TYR A 59 -6.03 -0.02 -9.60
N LYS A 60 -7.10 0.78 -9.48
CA LYS A 60 -7.89 1.05 -8.26
C LYS A 60 -7.14 1.83 -7.18
N LEU A 61 -5.86 1.54 -6.96
CA LEU A 61 -5.01 2.21 -5.97
C LEU A 61 -3.54 2.24 -6.42
N CYS A 62 -2.89 3.39 -6.27
CA CYS A 62 -1.47 3.55 -6.48
C CYS A 62 -0.81 4.17 -5.25
N PHE A 63 0.47 3.85 -5.04
CA PHE A 63 1.34 4.45 -4.05
C PHE A 63 2.32 5.40 -4.72
N LEU A 64 2.45 6.60 -4.18
CA LEU A 64 3.52 7.51 -4.53
C LEU A 64 4.72 7.19 -3.65
N ILE A 65 5.83 6.84 -4.30
CA ILE A 65 7.09 6.46 -3.64
C ILE A 65 8.20 7.21 -4.38
N ASN A 66 8.91 8.09 -3.69
CA ASN A 66 10.00 8.89 -4.25
C ASN A 66 9.60 9.65 -5.53
N GLY A 67 8.39 10.22 -5.53
CA GLY A 67 7.87 11.01 -6.67
C GLY A 67 7.36 10.18 -7.86
N LYS A 68 7.35 8.84 -7.77
CA LYS A 68 6.80 7.95 -8.82
C LYS A 68 5.58 7.18 -8.32
N LEU A 69 4.61 6.98 -9.21
CA LEU A 69 3.39 6.22 -8.91
C LEU A 69 3.57 4.75 -9.26
N TYR A 70 3.22 3.89 -8.32
CA TYR A 70 3.30 2.44 -8.48
C TYR A 70 1.97 1.78 -8.08
N PRO A 71 1.50 0.75 -8.81
CA PRO A 71 0.36 -0.06 -8.41
C PRO A 71 0.54 -0.65 -7.00
N TYR A 72 -0.50 -0.56 -6.16
CA TYR A 72 -0.42 -1.01 -4.76
C TYR A 72 -0.06 -2.50 -4.61
N ASN A 73 -0.42 -3.32 -5.60
CA ASN A 73 -0.24 -4.77 -5.58
C ASN A 73 1.22 -5.19 -5.80
N TYR A 74 2.14 -4.25 -6.04
CA TYR A 74 3.58 -4.51 -6.05
C TYR A 74 4.19 -4.51 -4.65
N PHE A 75 3.40 -4.16 -3.64
CA PHE A 75 3.85 -3.99 -2.27
C PHE A 75 2.99 -4.76 -1.27
N GLN A 76 3.63 -5.21 -0.20
CA GLN A 76 2.98 -5.77 0.97
C GLN A 76 2.98 -4.75 2.11
N ILE A 77 1.79 -4.47 2.65
CA ILE A 77 1.63 -3.63 3.83
C ILE A 77 1.82 -4.49 5.07
N ASN A 78 2.83 -4.16 5.88
CA ASN A 78 3.05 -4.83 7.17
C ASN A 78 2.33 -4.06 8.28
N VAL A 79 1.09 -4.45 8.56
CA VAL A 79 0.33 -3.96 9.71
C VAL A 79 0.34 -5.00 10.83
N SER A 80 0.94 -4.64 11.96
CA SER A 80 0.80 -5.35 13.23
C SER A 80 -0.55 -4.98 13.85
N PHE A 81 -1.29 -5.97 14.34
CA PHE A 81 -2.60 -5.80 14.99
C PHE A 81 -2.57 -6.35 16.41
#